data_AF-A0A7K3PMV7-F1
#
_entry.id   AF-A0A7K3PMV7-F1
#
_cell.length_a   1.000
_cell.length_b   1.000
_cell.length_c   1.000
_cell.angle_alpha   90.00
_cell.angle_beta   90.00
_cell.angle_gamma   90.00
#
_symmetry.space_group_name_H-M   'P 1'
#
loop_
_entity.id
_entity.type
_entity.pdbx_description
1 polymer ?
#
loop_
_entity_poly.entity_id
_entity_poly.type
_entity_poly.pdbx_seq_one_letter_code
_entity_poly.pdbx_strand_id
1 'polypeptide(L)'
;MGASAGAAHSAPASPATSGPPRPLSGAELCVSAVGYWAYEMLDGGEPYGDYQSMGLSNRQYDILRQVVEAARAAKRTQGARAAGELIGRRTREACAEGYRDGGPSRGPWRS
;
A
#
# COMPACT_ATOMS: atom_id res chain seq x y z
N MET A 1 -43.21 42.88 -33.18
CA MET A 1 -43.12 41.40 -33.12
C MET A 1 -41.65 41.07 -32.90
N GLY A 2 -41.34 40.38 -31.80
CA GLY A 2 -40.03 40.36 -31.14
C GLY A 2 -38.97 39.43 -31.72
N ALA A 3 -37.74 39.67 -31.28
CA ALA A 3 -36.47 39.08 -31.69
C ALA A 3 -36.28 37.60 -31.30
N SER A 4 -35.43 36.90 -32.03
CA SER A 4 -34.85 35.61 -31.63
C SER A 4 -33.40 35.54 -32.10
N ALA A 5 -32.46 35.55 -31.15
CA ALA A 5 -31.08 35.14 -31.39
C ALA A 5 -30.62 34.35 -30.16
N GLY A 6 -30.22 33.10 -30.41
CA GLY A 6 -30.14 32.03 -29.43
C GLY A 6 -29.01 32.18 -28.39
N ALA A 7 -29.35 31.82 -27.15
CA ALA A 7 -28.37 31.52 -26.12
C ALA A 7 -28.00 30.03 -26.20
N ALA A 8 -26.78 29.75 -26.66
CA ALA A 8 -26.17 28.43 -26.52
C ALA A 8 -26.01 28.12 -25.03
N HIS A 9 -26.86 27.23 -24.50
CA HIS A 9 -26.70 26.69 -23.16
C HIS A 9 -25.59 25.64 -23.19
N SER A 10 -24.40 26.02 -22.73
CA SER A 10 -23.35 25.06 -22.35
C SER A 10 -23.91 24.13 -21.28
N ALA A 11 -24.06 22.84 -21.62
CA ALA A 11 -24.47 21.82 -20.67
C ALA A 11 -23.45 21.73 -19.52
N PRO A 12 -23.88 21.61 -18.27
CA PRO A 12 -22.96 21.41 -17.15
C PRO A 12 -22.28 20.04 -17.31
N ALA A 13 -20.94 20.02 -17.24
CA ALA A 13 -20.17 18.79 -17.16
C ALA A 13 -20.65 17.98 -15.95
N SER A 14 -21.11 16.75 -16.19
CA SER A 14 -21.55 15.86 -15.12
C SER A 14 -20.41 15.62 -14.12
N PRO A 15 -20.65 15.66 -12.81
CA PRO A 15 -19.64 15.28 -11.84
C PRO A 15 -19.25 13.83 -12.08
N ALA A 16 -17.94 13.56 -12.21
CA ALA A 16 -17.42 12.21 -12.31
C ALA A 16 -17.97 11.40 -11.14
N THR A 17 -18.83 10.43 -11.45
CA THR A 17 -19.50 9.61 -10.45
C THR A 17 -18.42 8.81 -9.74
N SER A 18 -18.21 9.07 -8.45
CA SER A 18 -17.33 8.26 -7.60
C SER A 18 -17.86 6.82 -7.61
N GLY A 19 -17.24 5.99 -8.44
CA GLY A 19 -17.49 4.56 -8.45
C GLY A 19 -17.11 3.93 -7.11
N PRO A 20 -17.61 2.72 -6.80
CA PRO A 20 -17.24 2.03 -5.58
C PRO A 20 -15.71 1.84 -5.49
N PRO A 21 -15.12 1.89 -4.28
CA PRO A 21 -13.69 1.69 -4.11
C PRO A 21 -13.28 0.33 -4.68
N ARG A 22 -12.23 0.33 -5.50
CA ARG A 22 -11.70 -0.92 -6.06
C ARG A 22 -11.03 -1.71 -4.94
N PRO A 23 -11.18 -3.06 -4.91
CA PRO A 23 -10.47 -3.87 -3.94
C PRO A 23 -8.96 -3.75 -4.17
N LEU A 24 -8.20 -3.67 -3.08
CA LEU A 24 -6.74 -3.63 -3.13
C LEU A 24 -6.20 -4.94 -3.71
N SER A 25 -5.17 -4.83 -4.54
CA SER A 25 -4.37 -5.97 -4.99
C SER A 25 -3.57 -6.58 -3.84
N GLY A 26 -3.10 -7.81 -4.01
CA GLY A 26 -2.23 -8.46 -3.03
C GLY A 26 -0.93 -7.67 -2.76
N ALA A 27 -0.41 -6.99 -3.79
CA ALA A 27 0.76 -6.12 -3.66
C ALA A 27 0.44 -4.87 -2.82
N GLU A 28 -0.71 -4.23 -3.02
CA GLU A 28 -1.13 -3.06 -2.24
C GLU A 28 -1.39 -3.42 -0.77
N LEU A 29 -2.01 -4.59 -0.52
CA LEU A 29 -2.18 -5.12 0.82
C LEU A 29 -0.84 -5.39 1.50
N CYS A 30 0.10 -6.02 0.78
CA CYS A 30 1.46 -6.23 1.27
C CYS A 30 2.14 -4.90 1.63
N VAL A 31 2.08 -3.90 0.74
CA VAL A 31 2.72 -2.60 0.97
C VAL A 31 2.16 -1.92 2.21
N SER A 32 0.84 -1.95 2.39
CA SER A 32 0.19 -1.35 3.56
C SER A 32 0.60 -2.06 4.85
N ALA A 33 0.48 -3.39 4.90
CA ALA A 33 0.75 -4.15 6.12
C ALA A 33 2.24 -4.11 6.50
N VAL A 34 3.14 -4.39 5.56
CA VAL A 34 4.58 -4.37 5.80
C VAL A 34 5.06 -2.96 6.13
N GLY A 35 4.56 -1.94 5.42
CA GLY A 35 4.92 -0.54 5.66
C GLY A 35 4.58 -0.11 7.09
N TYR A 36 3.35 -0.38 7.53
CA TYR A 36 2.89 -0.07 8.88
C TYR A 36 3.81 -0.69 9.95
N TRP A 37 4.02 -2.00 9.89
CA TRP A 37 4.84 -2.69 10.88
C TRP A 37 6.32 -2.32 10.81
N ALA A 38 6.85 -1.96 9.65
CA ALA A 38 8.23 -1.51 9.52
C ALA A 38 8.47 -0.17 10.24
N TYR A 39 7.52 0.76 10.19
CA TYR A 39 7.58 2.00 10.96
C TYR A 39 7.48 1.71 12.46
N GLU A 40 6.51 0.90 12.86
CA GLU A 40 6.30 0.53 14.27
C GLU A 40 7.57 -0.10 14.89
N MET A 41 8.21 -1.02 14.15
CA MET A 41 9.46 -1.67 14.59
C MET A 41 10.69 -0.77 14.57
N LEU A 42 10.67 0.34 13.82
CA LEU A 42 11.74 1.33 13.85
C LEU A 42 11.64 2.29 15.03
N ASP A 43 10.41 2.57 15.48
CA ASP A 43 10.13 3.51 16.57
C ASP A 43 10.26 2.88 17.96
N GLY A 44 10.73 1.63 18.01
CA GLY A 44 10.97 0.91 19.27
C GLY A 44 9.79 0.04 19.70
N GLY A 45 8.84 -0.22 18.80
CA GLY A 45 7.80 -1.22 19.03
C GLY A 45 8.42 -2.56 19.39
N GLU A 46 7.94 -3.15 20.49
CA GLU A 46 8.39 -4.44 21.00
C GLU A 46 8.20 -5.50 19.90
N PRO A 47 9.23 -6.31 19.57
CA PRO A 47 8.96 -7.49 18.78
C PRO A 47 8.13 -8.46 19.63
N TYR A 48 7.23 -9.19 18.98
CA TYR A 48 6.58 -10.42 19.46
C TYR A 48 5.15 -10.29 20.01
N GLY A 49 4.20 -10.17 19.08
CA GLY A 49 3.19 -11.22 18.93
C GLY A 49 3.64 -12.20 17.83
N ASP A 50 3.03 -13.38 17.73
CA ASP A 50 3.20 -14.19 16.53
C ASP A 50 2.76 -13.37 15.29
N TYR A 51 3.45 -13.51 14.17
CA TYR A 51 3.19 -12.69 12.98
C TYR A 51 1.77 -12.90 12.41
N GLN A 52 1.07 -13.96 12.81
CA GLN A 52 -0.33 -14.17 12.46
C GLN A 52 -1.24 -13.21 13.26
N SER A 53 -0.95 -12.95 14.53
CA SER A 53 -1.61 -11.90 15.33
C SER A 53 -1.44 -10.50 14.75
N MET A 54 -0.38 -10.27 13.96
CA MET A 54 -0.14 -9.02 13.22
C MET A 54 -0.92 -8.95 11.89
N GLY A 55 -1.67 -10.00 11.53
CA GLY A 55 -2.35 -10.12 10.25
C GLY A 55 -1.40 -10.34 9.06
N LEU A 56 -0.16 -10.77 9.31
CA LEU A 56 0.83 -10.99 8.27
C LEU A 56 0.85 -12.45 7.82
N SER A 57 0.84 -12.66 6.50
CA SER A 57 1.24 -13.96 5.93
C SER A 57 2.76 -14.16 6.08
N ASN A 58 3.26 -15.40 6.05
CA ASN A 58 4.71 -15.69 6.07
C ASN A 58 5.48 -14.85 5.06
N ARG A 59 5.00 -14.77 3.80
CA ARG A 59 5.65 -13.98 2.74
C ARG A 59 5.79 -12.50 3.13
N GLN A 60 4.74 -11.90 3.68
CA GLN A 60 4.76 -10.51 4.14
C GLN A 60 5.70 -10.33 5.33
N TYR A 61 5.73 -11.31 6.26
CA TYR A 61 6.64 -11.30 7.39
C TYR A 61 8.12 -11.38 6.96
N ASP A 62 8.44 -12.22 5.96
CA ASP A 62 9.80 -12.32 5.41
C ASP A 62 10.24 -11.01 4.75
N ILE A 63 9.33 -10.33 4.04
CA ILE A 63 9.58 -8.99 3.48
C ILE A 63 9.79 -7.98 4.61
N LEU A 64 8.94 -7.99 5.64
CA LEU A 64 9.05 -7.10 6.79
C LEU A 64 10.41 -7.21 7.47
N ARG A 65 10.89 -8.43 7.73
CA ARG A 65 12.20 -8.65 8.37
C ARG A 65 13.33 -8.01 7.56
N GLN A 66 13.32 -8.20 6.23
CA GLN A 66 14.34 -7.63 5.34
C GLN A 66 14.30 -6.09 5.33
N VAL A 67 13.09 -5.51 5.25
CA VAL A 67 12.90 -4.06 5.25
C VAL A 67 13.37 -3.45 6.58
N VAL A 68 13.00 -4.03 7.71
CA VAL A 68 13.36 -3.54 9.05
C VAL A 68 14.87 -3.61 9.28
N GLU A 69 15.53 -4.70 8.89
CA GLU A 69 16.99 -4.80 8.97
C GLU A 69 17.70 -3.71 8.16
N ALA A 70 17.29 -3.51 6.89
CA ALA A 70 17.84 -2.46 6.04
C ALA A 70 17.56 -1.06 6.60
N ALA A 71 16.36 -0.83 7.14
CA ALA A 71 15.98 0.46 7.69
C ALA A 71 16.72 0.76 9.01
N ARG A 72 16.97 -0.24 9.85
CA ARG A 72 17.81 -0.10 11.06
C ARG A 72 19.24 0.27 10.69
N ALA A 73 19.80 -0.36 9.66
CA ALA A 73 21.13 0.01 9.14
C ALA A 73 21.15 1.45 8.60
N ALA A 74 20.14 1.86 7.84
CA ALA A 74 20.01 3.24 7.37
C ALA A 74 19.83 4.24 8.52
N LYS A 75 19.03 3.91 9.55
CA LYS A 75 18.84 4.76 10.73
C LYS A 75 20.16 5.03 11.45
N ARG A 76 21.01 4.02 11.59
CA ARG A 76 22.35 4.15 12.21
C ARG A 76 23.32 5.00 11.38
N THR A 77 23.24 4.94 10.05
CA THR A 77 24.23 5.58 9.16
C THR A 77 23.80 6.97 8.67
N GLN A 78 22.50 7.18 8.48
CA GLN A 78 21.92 8.32 7.77
C GLN A 78 20.77 8.99 8.54
N GLY A 79 20.36 8.44 9.69
CA GLY A 79 19.31 8.98 10.54
C GLY A 79 17.89 8.49 10.22
N ALA A 80 16.95 8.88 11.08
CA ALA A 80 15.58 8.37 11.07
C ALA A 80 14.81 8.71 9.77
N ARG A 81 15.03 9.90 9.20
CA ARG A 81 14.39 10.31 7.95
C ARG A 81 14.77 9.37 6.79
N ALA A 82 16.06 9.12 6.62
CA ALA A 82 16.55 8.23 5.57
C ALA A 82 16.03 6.79 5.74
N ALA A 83 15.90 6.33 6.99
CA ALA A 83 15.30 5.03 7.29
C ALA A 83 13.82 4.96 6.87
N GLY A 84 13.04 6.01 7.17
CA GLY A 84 11.63 6.08 6.78
C GLY A 84 11.42 6.14 5.26
N GLU A 85 12.25 6.90 4.54
CA GLU A 85 12.23 6.95 3.07
C GLU A 85 12.63 5.57 2.48
N LEU A 86 13.60 4.90 3.09
CA LEU A 86 14.02 3.56 2.69
C LEU A 86 12.92 2.51 2.89
N ILE A 87 12.20 2.54 4.02
CA ILE A 87 11.04 1.65 4.25
C ILE A 87 10.05 1.77 3.10
N GLY A 88 9.58 2.98 2.80
CA GLY A 88 8.58 3.18 1.76
C GLY A 88 9.01 2.64 0.40
N ARG A 89 10.28 2.89 0.00
CA ARG A 89 10.82 2.38 -1.27
C ARG A 89 10.97 0.85 -1.27
N ARG A 90 11.63 0.28 -0.25
CA ARG A 90 11.93 -1.16 -0.19
C ARG A 90 10.67 -2.01 -0.06
N THR A 91 9.70 -1.57 0.73
CA THR A 91 8.41 -2.23 0.84
C THR A 91 7.70 -2.29 -0.51
N ARG A 92 7.66 -1.18 -1.27
CA ARG A 92 7.07 -1.16 -2.62
C ARG A 92 7.79 -2.10 -3.58
N GLU A 93 9.12 -2.06 -3.62
CA GLU A 93 9.94 -2.92 -4.48
C GLU A 93 9.72 -4.40 -4.17
N ALA A 94 9.85 -4.79 -2.90
CA ALA A 94 9.77 -6.18 -2.47
C ALA A 94 8.35 -6.76 -2.56
N CYS A 95 7.32 -5.96 -2.25
CA CYS A 95 5.93 -6.39 -2.45
C CYS A 95 5.58 -6.46 -3.94
N ALA A 96 6.05 -5.54 -4.78
CA ALA A 96 5.84 -5.65 -6.22
C ALA A 96 6.49 -6.92 -6.77
N GLU A 97 7.73 -7.21 -6.36
CA GLU A 97 8.44 -8.43 -6.72
C GLU A 97 7.74 -9.70 -6.23
N GLY A 98 7.40 -9.76 -4.94
CA GLY A 98 6.80 -10.94 -4.33
C GLY A 98 5.41 -11.26 -4.85
N TYR A 99 4.75 -10.34 -5.56
CA TYR A 99 3.41 -10.49 -6.12
C TYR A 99 3.36 -10.32 -7.65
N ARG A 100 4.52 -10.17 -8.32
CA ARG A 100 4.63 -10.02 -9.79
C ARG A 100 4.02 -11.22 -10.55
N ASP A 101 4.15 -12.43 -10.01
CA ASP A 101 3.67 -13.67 -10.63
C ASP A 101 2.25 -14.09 -10.19
N GLY A 102 1.54 -13.23 -9.45
CA GLY A 102 0.18 -13.50 -8.98
C GLY A 102 0.13 -14.47 -7.80
N GLY A 103 -0.06 -13.93 -6.59
CA GLY A 103 -0.68 -14.70 -5.51
C GLY A 103 -2.08 -15.17 -5.95
N PRO A 104 -2.58 -16.32 -5.43
CA PRO A 104 -3.58 -17.16 -6.09
C PRO A 104 -4.84 -16.39 -6.49
N SER A 105 -5.21 -16.49 -7.77
CA SER A 105 -6.49 -16.01 -8.32
C SER A 105 -7.70 -16.87 -7.93
N ARG A 106 -7.64 -17.61 -6.82
CA ARG A 106 -8.78 -18.38 -6.30
C ARG A 106 -9.03 -18.01 -4.85
N GLY A 107 -9.97 -17.09 -4.65
CA GLY A 107 -10.56 -16.88 -3.33
C GLY A 107 -11.23 -18.16 -2.82
N PRO A 108 -11.29 -18.39 -1.50
CA PRO A 108 -11.77 -19.65 -0.90
C PRO A 108 -13.30 -19.87 -0.98
N TRP A 109 -14.06 -19.12 -1.78
CA TRP A 109 -15.53 -19.12 -1.74
C TRP A 109 -16.22 -19.63 -3.02
N ARG A 110 -15.70 -20.71 -3.62
CA ARG A 110 -16.45 -21.46 -4.64
C ARG A 110 -16.22 -22.96 -4.51
N SER A 111 -17.13 -23.62 -3.79
CA SER A 111 -17.57 -25.00 -4.00
C SER A 111 -18.96 -25.16 -3.41
#